data_AF-A0A0R0G321-F1
#
_entry.id   AF-A0A0R0G321-F1
#
_cell.length_a   1.000
_cell.length_b   1.000
_cell.length_c   1.000
_cell.angle_alpha   90.00
_cell.angle_beta   90.00
_cell.angle_gamma   90.00
#
_symmetry.space_group_name_H-M   'P 1'
#
loop_
_entity.id
_entity.type
_entity.pdbx_description
1 polymer ?
#
loop_
_entity_poly.entity_id
_entity_poly.type
_entity_poly.pdbx_seq_one_letter_code
_entity_poly.pdbx_strand_id
1 'polypeptide(L)'
;MAIPRNFRLLEELERGEKGIRDGTISYVMDDGDDIYMRSRTGTIIGPQNTIHEGKIYQLKLFGDKDYPEKPPSVRFHSRINMTCVNHETGEVEPKKFGLLANWQREYTMEDILTQLKKEMAAPHNRKLVQPPEVSHPHQISFHIFLTLTKPLKQKEARK
;
A
#
# COMPACT_ATOMS: atom_id res chain seq x y z
N MET A 1 7.18 11.45 -25.49
CA MET A 1 6.44 12.55 -24.85
C MET A 1 6.08 12.12 -23.44
N ALA A 2 6.30 12.96 -22.43
CA ALA A 2 5.91 12.62 -21.06
C ALA A 2 4.39 12.74 -20.89
N ILE A 3 3.76 11.72 -20.33
CA ILE A 3 2.32 11.73 -19.99
C ILE A 3 2.10 12.80 -18.90
N PRO A 4 1.13 13.72 -19.04
CA PRO A 4 0.85 14.71 -18.00
C PRO A 4 0.44 14.03 -16.69
N ARG A 5 0.89 14.61 -15.56
CA ARG A 5 0.66 14.10 -14.20
C ARG A 5 -0.76 13.58 -13.97
N ASN A 6 -1.78 14.36 -14.35
CA ASN A 6 -3.17 14.01 -14.09
C ASN A 6 -3.61 12.73 -14.83
N PHE A 7 -3.19 12.53 -16.09
CA PHE A 7 -3.50 11.30 -16.83
C PHE A 7 -2.83 10.08 -16.19
N ARG A 8 -1.57 10.23 -15.75
CA ARG A 8 -0.86 9.18 -15.00
C ARG A 8 -1.57 8.83 -13.69
N LEU A 9 -2.01 9.84 -12.94
CA LEU A 9 -2.71 9.61 -11.67
C LEU A 9 -4.05 8.92 -11.86
N LEU A 10 -4.82 9.30 -12.89
CA LEU A 10 -6.07 8.65 -13.24
C LEU A 10 -5.87 7.17 -13.61
N GLU A 11 -4.86 6.86 -14.43
CA GLU A 11 -4.53 5.47 -14.79
C GLU A 11 -4.16 4.63 -13.55
N GLU A 12 -3.38 5.19 -12.64
CA GLU A 12 -3.05 4.52 -11.38
C GLU A 12 -4.31 4.26 -10.53
N LEU A 13 -5.18 5.26 -10.35
CA LEU A 13 -6.40 5.12 -9.56
C LEU A 13 -7.32 4.02 -10.11
N GLU A 14 -7.51 3.96 -11.43
CA GLU A 14 -8.36 2.94 -12.05
C GLU A 14 -7.83 1.52 -11.78
N ARG A 15 -6.50 1.35 -11.69
CA ARG A 15 -5.86 0.09 -11.32
C ARG A 15 -6.01 -0.20 -9.83
N GLY A 16 -5.84 0.82 -8.98
CA GLY A 16 -5.96 0.76 -7.51
C GLY A 16 -7.31 0.25 -7.02
N GLU A 17 -8.40 0.79 -7.57
CA GLU A 17 -9.77 0.52 -7.11
C GLU A 17 -10.28 -0.88 -7.50
N LYS A 18 -9.82 -1.43 -8.63
CA LYS A 18 -10.26 -2.75 -9.11
C LYS A 18 -9.75 -3.92 -8.24
N GLY A 19 -8.86 -3.63 -7.28
CA GLY A 19 -8.10 -4.61 -6.52
C GLY A 19 -6.92 -5.11 -7.35
N ILE A 20 -5.71 -4.87 -6.87
CA ILE A 20 -4.49 -5.08 -7.65
C ILE A 20 -3.96 -6.50 -7.45
N ARG A 21 -3.56 -7.14 -8.56
CA ARG A 21 -2.86 -8.43 -8.65
C ARG A 21 -3.59 -9.61 -7.98
N ASP A 22 -3.19 -9.94 -6.76
CA ASP A 22 -3.64 -11.09 -5.97
C ASP A 22 -4.70 -10.69 -4.93
N GLY A 23 -5.14 -9.43 -4.95
CA GLY A 23 -6.10 -8.88 -4.00
C GLY A 23 -5.55 -8.69 -2.59
N THR A 24 -4.23 -8.68 -2.43
CA THR A 24 -3.57 -8.43 -1.13
C THR A 24 -3.08 -6.99 -0.98
N ILE A 25 -2.96 -6.26 -2.07
CA ILE A 25 -2.63 -4.84 -2.05
C ILE A 25 -3.75 -4.05 -2.73
N SER A 26 -4.07 -2.91 -2.15
CA SER A 26 -5.01 -1.96 -2.74
C SER A 26 -4.66 -0.56 -2.26
N TYR A 27 -5.15 0.46 -2.96
CA TYR A 27 -5.13 1.82 -2.46
C TYR A 27 -6.33 2.58 -2.99
N VAL A 28 -6.78 3.55 -2.21
CA VAL A 28 -7.93 4.40 -2.50
C VAL A 28 -7.58 5.85 -2.20
N MET A 29 -8.21 6.80 -2.89
CA MET A 29 -8.10 8.21 -2.50
C MET A 29 -8.76 8.43 -1.15
N ASP A 30 -8.18 9.32 -0.35
CA ASP A 30 -8.80 9.69 0.93
C ASP A 30 -9.96 10.65 0.75
N ASP A 31 -9.85 11.52 -0.24
CA ASP A 31 -10.87 12.48 -0.64
C ASP A 31 -11.12 12.32 -2.14
N GLY A 32 -12.34 11.91 -2.48
CA GLY A 32 -12.82 11.75 -3.86
C GLY A 32 -12.84 13.08 -4.64
N ASP A 33 -12.96 14.18 -3.91
CA ASP A 33 -13.12 15.54 -4.45
C ASP A 33 -11.76 16.27 -4.58
N ASP A 34 -10.66 15.71 -4.06
CA ASP A 34 -9.31 16.26 -4.25
C ASP A 34 -8.86 16.12 -5.70
N ILE A 35 -9.08 17.17 -6.48
CA ILE A 35 -8.66 17.27 -7.89
C ILE A 35 -7.15 17.08 -8.08
N TYR A 36 -6.34 17.27 -7.04
CA TYR A 36 -4.90 17.05 -7.11
C TYR A 36 -4.48 15.61 -6.82
N MET A 37 -5.41 14.79 -6.33
CA MET A 37 -5.27 13.36 -6.02
C MET A 37 -4.02 13.06 -5.17
N ARG A 38 -3.73 13.93 -4.19
CA ARG A 38 -2.45 13.91 -3.48
C ARG A 38 -2.39 12.82 -2.44
N SER A 39 -3.53 12.55 -1.81
CA SER A 39 -3.61 11.74 -0.60
C SER A 39 -4.35 10.43 -0.88
N ARG A 40 -3.68 9.32 -0.63
CA ARG A 40 -4.23 7.97 -0.79
C ARG A 40 -3.97 7.13 0.46
N THR A 41 -4.91 6.26 0.81
CA THR A 41 -4.71 5.20 1.78
C THR A 41 -4.42 3.89 1.05
N GLY A 42 -3.21 3.37 1.25
CA GLY A 42 -2.80 2.04 0.83
C GLY A 42 -3.13 0.99 1.90
N THR A 43 -3.43 -0.21 1.44
CA THR A 43 -3.68 -1.39 2.26
C THR A 43 -2.81 -2.54 1.78
N ILE A 44 -2.16 -3.23 2.72
CA ILE A 44 -1.38 -4.44 2.48
C ILE A 44 -1.88 -5.54 3.42
N ILE A 45 -2.31 -6.66 2.86
CA ILE A 45 -2.51 -7.91 3.59
C ILE A 45 -1.15 -8.59 3.69
N GLY A 46 -0.74 -8.88 4.93
CA GLY A 46 0.57 -9.44 5.19
C GLY A 46 0.80 -10.79 4.49
N PRO A 47 2.02 -11.04 3.99
CA PRO A 47 2.34 -12.24 3.23
C PRO A 47 2.24 -13.52 4.07
N GLN A 48 1.89 -14.64 3.41
CA GLN A 48 1.87 -15.97 4.01
C GLN A 48 3.25 -16.41 4.49
N ASN A 49 3.29 -17.30 5.47
CA ASN A 49 4.52 -17.83 6.09
C ASN A 49 5.39 -16.75 6.75
N THR A 50 4.77 -15.68 7.25
CA THR A 50 5.44 -14.61 8.00
C THR A 50 4.65 -14.26 9.26
N ILE A 51 5.28 -13.55 10.19
CA ILE A 51 4.59 -12.97 11.35
C ILE A 51 3.48 -11.98 10.98
N HIS A 52 3.46 -11.53 9.72
CA HIS A 52 2.47 -10.61 9.19
C HIS A 52 1.23 -11.32 8.61
N GLU A 53 1.24 -12.65 8.48
CA GLU A 53 0.17 -13.41 7.85
C GLU A 53 -1.19 -13.14 8.49
N GLY A 54 -2.21 -12.89 7.66
CA GLY A 54 -3.58 -12.58 8.09
C GLY A 54 -3.79 -11.14 8.57
N LYS A 55 -2.72 -10.37 8.81
CA LYS A 55 -2.82 -8.99 9.28
C LYS A 55 -3.08 -8.02 8.14
N ILE A 56 -3.80 -6.94 8.43
CA ILE A 56 -4.01 -5.82 7.51
C ILE A 56 -3.19 -4.62 7.99
N TYR A 57 -2.42 -4.04 7.08
CA TYR A 57 -1.65 -2.84 7.32
C TYR A 57 -2.19 -1.72 6.45
N GLN A 58 -2.58 -0.62 7.09
CA GLN A 58 -2.94 0.61 6.41
C GLN A 58 -1.78 1.58 6.46
N LEU A 59 -1.56 2.29 5.36
CA LEU A 59 -0.52 3.29 5.22
C LEU A 59 -1.01 4.45 4.36
N LYS A 60 -0.48 5.64 4.64
CA LYS A 60 -0.70 6.86 3.90
C LYS A 60 0.33 6.99 2.80
N LEU A 61 -0.14 7.31 1.60
CA LEU A 61 0.66 7.65 0.44
C LEU A 61 0.33 9.10 0.08
N PHE A 62 1.33 9.98 0.13
CA PHE A 62 1.15 11.39 -0.20
C PHE A 62 2.04 11.78 -1.38
N GLY A 63 1.43 11.87 -2.56
CA GLY A 63 2.06 12.37 -3.79
C GLY A 63 1.78 13.85 -3.94
N ASP A 64 2.74 14.70 -3.62
CA ASP A 64 2.59 16.15 -3.76
C ASP A 64 2.53 16.59 -5.25
N LYS A 65 2.63 17.90 -5.48
CA LYS A 65 2.61 18.47 -6.84
C LYS A 65 3.78 18.01 -7.72
N ASP A 66 4.89 17.57 -7.12
CA ASP A 66 6.10 17.18 -7.83
C ASP A 66 6.08 15.68 -8.19
N TYR A 67 5.17 14.87 -7.63
CA TYR A 67 4.95 13.49 -8.09
C TYR A 67 4.45 13.46 -9.54
N PRO A 68 4.98 12.58 -10.43
CA PRO A 68 5.90 11.47 -10.15
C PRO A 68 7.39 11.80 -10.30
N GLU A 69 7.78 13.06 -10.54
CA GLU A 69 9.19 13.44 -10.66
C GLU A 69 9.94 13.29 -9.32
N LYS A 70 9.22 13.45 -8.20
CA LYS A 70 9.67 13.04 -6.86
C LYS A 70 8.86 11.87 -6.32
N PRO A 71 9.47 11.01 -5.48
CA PRO A 71 8.73 9.96 -4.80
C PRO A 71 7.68 10.55 -3.85
N PRO A 72 6.59 9.82 -3.60
CA PRO A 72 5.62 10.21 -2.59
C PRO A 72 6.19 9.98 -1.19
N SER A 73 5.61 10.67 -0.20
CA SER A 73 5.83 10.34 1.20
C SER A 73 4.98 9.13 1.59
N VAL A 74 5.55 8.23 2.38
CA VAL A 74 4.91 6.96 2.75
C VAL A 74 4.97 6.78 4.26
N ARG A 75 3.82 6.59 4.90
CA ARG A 75 3.74 6.45 6.37
C ARG A 75 2.72 5.41 6.77
N PHE A 76 3.13 4.38 7.51
CA PHE A 76 2.23 3.42 8.10
C PHE A 76 1.34 4.06 9.16
N HIS A 77 0.03 3.80 9.05
CA HIS A 77 -0.94 4.11 10.10
C HIS A 77 -1.06 2.93 11.07
N SER A 78 -1.07 1.70 10.55
CA SER A 78 -0.92 0.49 11.37
C SER A 78 0.50 0.44 11.95
N ARG A 79 0.64 0.21 13.26
CA ARG A 79 1.97 -0.02 13.84
C ARG A 79 2.60 -1.28 13.23
N ILE A 80 3.86 -1.15 12.81
CA ILE A 80 4.62 -2.22 12.18
C ILE A 80 6.09 -2.07 12.54
N ASN A 81 6.76 -3.19 12.78
CA ASN A 81 8.20 -3.25 12.90
C ASN A 81 8.78 -3.77 11.58
N MET A 82 9.56 -2.93 10.90
CA MET A 82 10.33 -3.28 9.69
C MET A 82 11.59 -2.42 9.64
N THR A 83 12.67 -2.95 9.08
CA THR A 83 13.97 -2.23 9.02
C THR A 83 13.94 -0.92 8.25
N CYS A 84 13.03 -0.76 7.29
CA CYS A 84 12.87 0.44 6.49
C CYS A 84 11.81 1.43 7.02
N VAL A 85 11.21 1.16 8.18
CA VAL A 85 10.15 1.98 8.78
C VAL A 85 10.63 2.54 10.11
N ASN A 86 10.47 3.85 10.30
CA ASN A 86 10.70 4.47 11.60
C ASN A 86 9.62 4.00 12.59
N HIS A 87 10.04 3.36 13.69
CA HIS A 87 9.12 2.75 14.66
C HIS A 87 8.30 3.77 15.47
N GLU A 88 8.76 5.01 15.58
CA GLU A 88 8.08 6.08 16.31
C GLU A 88 7.05 6.79 15.44
N THR A 89 7.39 7.08 14.19
CA THR A 89 6.54 7.87 13.28
C THR A 89 5.76 7.04 12.28
N GLY A 90 6.17 5.81 12.02
CA GLY A 90 5.65 4.95 10.96
C GLY A 90 6.12 5.34 9.55
N GLU A 91 6.99 6.34 9.41
CA GLU A 91 7.47 6.79 8.10
C GLU A 91 8.41 5.75 7.47
N VAL A 92 8.20 5.46 6.19
CA VAL A 92 9.14 4.65 5.40
C VAL A 92 10.33 5.53 5.05
N GLU A 93 11.51 5.16 5.55
CA GLU A 93 12.72 5.93 5.37
C GLU A 93 13.27 5.75 3.95
N PRO A 94 13.32 6.80 3.10
CA PRO A 94 13.68 6.64 1.68
C PRO A 94 15.04 5.97 1.48
N LYS A 95 16.03 6.28 2.33
CA LYS A 95 17.38 5.71 2.27
C LYS A 95 17.43 4.22 2.58
N LYS A 96 16.48 3.70 3.38
CA LYS A 96 16.42 2.29 3.80
C LYS A 96 15.50 1.46 2.91
N PHE A 97 14.76 2.09 2.00
CA PHE A 97 13.84 1.44 1.09
C PHE A 97 14.24 1.70 -0.36
N GLY A 98 14.88 0.72 -0.98
CA GLY A 98 15.60 0.87 -2.26
C GLY A 98 14.78 1.48 -3.40
N LEU A 99 13.46 1.26 -3.43
CA LEU A 99 12.57 1.82 -4.45
C LEU A 99 12.40 3.34 -4.30
N LEU A 100 12.31 3.86 -3.08
CA LEU A 100 12.27 5.31 -2.85
C LEU A 100 13.68 5.94 -2.95
N ALA A 101 14.73 5.21 -2.56
CA ALA A 101 16.12 5.67 -2.70
C ALA A 101 16.52 5.89 -4.16
N ASN A 102 16.06 5.02 -5.06
CA ASN A 102 16.39 5.04 -6.49
C ASN A 102 15.16 5.38 -7.34
N TRP A 103 14.31 6.27 -6.83
CA TRP A 103 13.02 6.60 -7.45
C TRP A 103 13.18 6.95 -8.94
N GLN A 104 12.36 6.32 -9.77
CA GLN A 104 12.18 6.63 -11.17
C GLN A 104 10.72 7.04 -11.37
N ARG A 105 10.46 8.00 -12.24
CA ARG A 105 9.10 8.50 -12.52
C ARG A 105 8.17 7.41 -13.08
N GLU A 106 8.72 6.31 -13.58
CA GLU A 106 7.99 5.13 -14.03
C GLU A 106 7.39 4.34 -12.88
N TYR A 107 7.97 4.40 -11.67
CA TYR A 107 7.42 3.74 -10.48
C TYR A 107 6.09 4.35 -10.05
N THR A 108 5.24 3.50 -9.49
CA THR A 108 3.88 3.81 -9.09
C THR A 108 3.68 3.61 -7.59
N MET A 109 2.54 4.06 -7.08
CA MET A 109 2.04 3.68 -5.75
C MET A 109 1.90 2.15 -5.59
N GLU A 110 1.51 1.45 -6.65
CA GLU A 110 1.44 -0.01 -6.66
C GLU A 110 2.82 -0.64 -6.44
N ASP A 111 3.86 -0.12 -7.08
CA ASP A 111 5.21 -0.63 -6.95
C ASP A 111 5.73 -0.45 -5.51
N ILE A 112 5.42 0.69 -4.88
CA ILE A 112 5.72 0.94 -3.47
C ILE A 112 5.06 -0.12 -2.58
N LEU A 113 3.74 -0.35 -2.72
CA LEU A 113 3.02 -1.33 -1.91
C LEU A 113 3.51 -2.76 -2.14
N THR A 114 3.76 -3.10 -3.40
CA THR A 114 4.31 -4.41 -3.79
C THR A 114 5.68 -4.63 -3.17
N GLN A 115 6.55 -3.62 -3.22
CA GLN A 115 7.90 -3.73 -2.70
C GLN A 115 7.93 -3.72 -1.16
N LEU A 116 7.05 -2.95 -0.50
CA LEU A 116 6.87 -3.03 0.96
C LEU A 116 6.41 -4.43 1.39
N LYS A 117 5.46 -5.05 0.66
CA LYS A 117 5.04 -6.43 0.94
C LYS A 117 6.19 -7.42 0.78
N LYS A 118 7.08 -7.23 -0.20
CA LYS A 118 8.30 -8.05 -0.33
C LYS A 118 9.25 -7.84 0.85
N GLU A 119 9.42 -6.59 1.31
CA GLU A 119 10.21 -6.30 2.50
C GLU A 119 9.63 -6.97 3.74
N MET A 120 8.31 -7.07 3.90
CA MET A 120 7.67 -7.84 5.00
C MET A 120 8.06 -9.33 4.96
N ALA A 121 8.23 -9.90 3.77
CA ALA A 121 8.65 -11.29 3.57
C ALA A 121 10.17 -11.50 3.63
N ALA A 122 10.95 -10.42 3.63
CA ALA A 122 12.40 -10.50 3.64
C ALA A 122 12.92 -11.16 4.93
N PRO A 123 14.05 -11.90 4.88
CA PRO A 123 14.55 -12.68 6.02
C PRO A 123 14.69 -11.89 7.33
N HIS A 124 15.08 -10.62 7.25
CA HIS A 124 15.26 -9.71 8.40
C HIS A 124 13.95 -9.15 8.98
N ASN A 125 12.84 -9.19 8.24
CA ASN A 125 11.54 -8.67 8.70
C ASN A 125 10.51 -9.76 9.00
N ARG A 126 10.54 -10.89 8.26
CA ARG A 126 9.48 -11.92 8.30
C ARG A 126 9.22 -12.59 9.65
N LYS A 127 10.18 -12.50 10.57
CA LYS A 127 10.12 -13.03 11.94
C LYS A 127 10.30 -11.93 13.01
N LEU A 128 10.35 -10.67 12.59
CA LEU A 128 10.55 -9.54 13.50
C LEU A 128 9.29 -9.37 14.35
N VAL A 129 9.45 -9.40 15.68
CA VAL A 129 8.34 -9.28 16.62
C VAL A 129 7.57 -7.99 16.33
N GLN A 130 6.25 -8.11 16.15
CA GLN A 130 5.38 -6.98 15.85
C GLN A 130 4.76 -6.40 17.12
N PRO A 131 4.43 -5.09 17.14
CA PRO A 131 3.70 -4.49 18.23
C PRO A 131 2.34 -5.18 18.44
N PRO A 132 1.78 -5.16 19.66
CA PRO A 132 0.42 -5.63 19.91
C PRO A 132 -0.57 -4.90 19.01
N GLU A 133 -1.46 -5.65 18.38
CA GLU A 133 -2.53 -5.10 17.56
C GLU A 133 -3.51 -4.34 18.44
N VAL A 134 -3.68 -3.06 18.13
CA VAL A 134 -4.81 -2.29 18.65
C VAL A 134 -5.88 -2.38 17.58
N SER A 135 -6.86 -3.25 17.80
CA SER A 135 -7.97 -3.47 16.86
C SER A 135 -8.77 -2.19 16.68
N HIS A 136 -8.60 -1.51 15.55
CA HIS A 136 -9.46 -0.40 15.16
C HIS A 136 -10.70 -0.97 14.45
N PRO A 137 -11.94 -0.65 14.88
CA PRO A 137 -13.16 -1.28 14.35
C PRO A 137 -13.28 -1.24 12.82
N HIS A 138 -12.75 -0.18 12.20
CA HIS A 138 -12.80 0.00 10.75
C HIS A 138 -11.92 -1.00 9.98
N GLN A 139 -10.82 -1.49 10.56
CA GLN A 139 -9.98 -2.50 9.90
C GLN A 139 -10.68 -3.86 9.81
N ILE A 140 -11.47 -4.22 10.84
CA ILE A 140 -12.27 -5.45 10.85
C ILE A 140 -13.33 -5.41 9.74
N SER A 141 -14.01 -4.27 9.58
CA SER A 141 -15.02 -4.10 8.52
C SER A 141 -14.42 -4.22 7.11
N PHE A 142 -13.21 -3.69 6.89
CA PHE A 142 -12.54 -3.80 5.59
C PHE A 142 -12.01 -5.23 5.31
N HIS A 143 -11.50 -5.94 6.33
CA HIS A 143 -11.14 -7.36 6.20
C HIS A 143 -12.36 -8.21 5.81
N ILE A 144 -13.49 -7.98 6.48
CA ILE A 144 -14.75 -8.64 6.16
C ILE A 144 -15.17 -8.32 4.72
N PHE A 145 -15.06 -7.06 4.27
CA PHE A 145 -15.38 -6.69 2.89
C PHE A 145 -14.49 -7.40 1.85
N LEU A 146 -13.17 -7.43 2.07
CA LEU A 146 -12.23 -8.12 1.16
C LEU A 146 -12.44 -9.64 1.17
N THR A 147 -12.71 -10.25 2.34
CA THR A 147 -12.96 -11.70 2.42
C THR A 147 -14.31 -12.10 1.82
N LEU A 148 -15.35 -11.28 1.95
CA LEU A 148 -16.67 -11.54 1.37
C LEU A 148 -16.73 -11.28 -0.15
N THR A 149 -15.90 -10.39 -0.69
CA THR A 149 -15.86 -10.11 -2.14
C THR A 149 -15.06 -11.14 -2.94
N LYS A 150 -14.05 -11.80 -2.33
CA LYS A 150 -13.30 -12.91 -2.96
C LYS A 150 -14.19 -14.02 -3.55
N PRO A 151 -15.17 -14.59 -2.82
CA PRO A 151 -16.04 -15.63 -3.37
C PRO A 151 -17.03 -15.13 -4.43
N LEU A 152 -17.38 -13.83 -4.46
CA LEU A 152 -18.27 -13.26 -5.47
C LEU A 152 -17.60 -13.23 -6.86
N LYS A 153 -16.36 -12.72 -6.97
CA LYS A 153 -15.64 -12.71 -8.27
C LYS A 153 -15.32 -14.11 -8.80
N GLN A 154 -15.11 -15.10 -7.92
CA GLN A 154 -14.79 -16.47 -8.36
C GLN A 154 -16.00 -17.23 -8.94
N LYS A 155 -17.23 -16.80 -8.65
CA LYS A 155 -18.45 -17.31 -9.30
C LYS A 155 -18.69 -16.70 -10.68
N GLU A 156 -18.27 -15.45 -10.91
CA GLU A 156 -18.46 -14.78 -12.20
C GLU A 156 -17.46 -15.25 -13.26
N ALA A 157 -16.25 -15.67 -12.87
CA ALA A 157 -15.25 -16.21 -13.80
C ALA A 157 -15.49 -17.68 -14.24
N ARG A 158 -16.64 -18.29 -13.86
CA ARG A 158 -17.03 -19.65 -14.27
C ARG A 158 -18.28 -19.69 -15.16
N LYS A 159 -18.63 -18.59 -15.81
CA LYS A 159 -19.56 -18.56 -16.95
C LYS A 159 -18.80 -18.21 -18.21
#